data_AF-A0AAJ2URG9-F1
#
_entry.id   AF-A0AAJ2URG9-F1
#
_cell.length_a   1.000
_cell.length_b   1.000
_cell.length_c   1.000
_cell.angle_alpha   90.00
_cell.angle_beta   90.00
_cell.angle_gamma   90.00
#
_symmetry.space_group_name_H-M   'P 1'
#
loop_
_entity.id
_entity.type
_entity.pdbx_description
1 polymer ?
#
loop_
_entity_poly.entity_id
_entity_poly.type
_entity_poly.pdbx_seq_one_letter_code
_entity_poly.pdbx_strand_id
1 'polypeptide(L)' 'ALRLSTAPDSLPKYALAQLVCTFADSAAAGDNGSVVLGSTSAESLRRYECAPETQTSPGAGNPPSTEVNGS' A
#
# COMPACT_ATOMS: atom_id res chain seq x y z
N ALA A 1 -8.39 -5.63 3.80
CA ALA A 1 -7.17 -5.57 2.97
C ALA A 1 -7.56 -5.68 1.50
N LEU A 2 -6.93 -4.91 0.61
CA LEU A 2 -7.14 -4.99 -0.84
C LEU A 2 -6.15 -6.01 -1.45
N ARG A 3 -6.65 -6.95 -2.24
CA ARG A 3 -5.86 -7.98 -2.91
C ARG A 3 -5.70 -7.64 -4.39
N LEU A 4 -4.45 -7.46 -4.82
CA LEU A 4 -4.09 -7.12 -6.20
C LEU A 4 -3.75 -8.39 -6.99
N SER A 5 -4.07 -8.41 -8.28
CA SER A 5 -3.67 -9.50 -9.18
C SER A 5 -2.16 -9.58 -9.40
N THR A 6 -1.45 -8.46 -9.21
CA THR A 6 0.01 -8.35 -9.23
C THR A 6 0.51 -8.10 -7.82
N ALA A 7 1.63 -8.69 -7.42
CA ALA A 7 2.22 -8.44 -6.11
C ALA A 7 2.56 -6.94 -5.95
N PRO A 8 2.27 -6.30 -4.80
CA PRO A 8 2.54 -4.88 -4.59
C PRO A 8 4.00 -4.48 -4.89
N ASP A 9 4.96 -5.28 -4.45
CA ASP A 9 6.40 -5.04 -4.65
C ASP A 9 6.85 -5.20 -6.12
N SER A 10 6.02 -5.82 -6.96
CA SER A 10 6.27 -5.96 -8.40
C SER A 10 5.73 -4.79 -9.23
N LEU A 11 5.00 -3.85 -8.63
CA LEU A 11 4.49 -2.67 -9.32
C LEU A 11 5.59 -1.61 -9.46
N PRO A 12 5.54 -0.77 -10.51
CA PRO A 12 6.33 0.46 -10.53
C PRO A 12 6.04 1.31 -9.29
N LYS A 13 7.08 1.92 -8.70
CA LYS A 13 6.99 2.67 -7.43
C LYS A 13 5.87 3.72 -7.44
N TYR A 14 5.75 4.47 -8.53
CA TYR A 14 4.71 5.50 -8.68
C TYR A 14 3.30 4.89 -8.74
N ALA A 15 3.14 3.71 -9.33
CA ALA A 15 1.86 3.01 -9.40
C ALA A 15 1.46 2.48 -8.01
N LEU A 16 2.41 1.91 -7.27
CA LEU A 16 2.18 1.52 -5.88
C LEU A 16 1.80 2.73 -5.01
N ALA A 17 2.53 3.85 -5.13
CA ALA A 17 2.22 5.09 -4.42
C ALA A 17 0.81 5.62 -4.74
N GLN A 18 0.41 5.62 -6.01
CA GLN A 18 -0.93 6.05 -6.43
C GLN A 18 -2.02 5.20 -5.78
N LEU A 19 -1.88 3.87 -5.80
CA LEU A 19 -2.84 2.97 -5.15
C LEU A 19 -2.87 3.22 -3.65
N VAL A 20 -1.71 3.31 -3.00
CA VAL A 20 -1.61 3.56 -1.56
C VAL A 20 -2.34 4.83 -1.16
N CYS A 21 -2.03 5.96 -1.80
CA CYS A 21 -2.66 7.23 -1.48
C CYS A 21 -4.15 7.29 -1.83
N THR A 22 -4.57 6.68 -2.93
CA THR A 22 -5.99 6.64 -3.32
C THR A 22 -6.83 5.86 -2.30
N PHE A 23 -6.33 4.72 -1.84
CA PHE A 23 -7.05 3.83 -0.91
C PHE A 23 -6.82 4.17 0.57
N ALA A 24 -5.79 4.95 0.89
CA ALA A 24 -5.59 5.52 2.22
C ALA A 24 -6.56 6.69 2.49
N ASP A 25 -6.85 7.49 1.46
CA ASP A 25 -7.76 8.66 1.55
C ASP A 25 -9.24 8.25 1.52
N SER A 26 -9.55 7.14 0.85
CA SER A 26 -10.89 6.55 0.90
C SER A 26 -10.99 5.63 2.12
N ALA A 27 -11.96 5.88 2.99
CA ALA A 27 -12.21 5.21 4.29
C ALA A 27 -12.39 3.66 4.28
N ALA A 28 -12.01 2.96 3.21
CA ALA A 28 -12.19 1.54 2.99
C ALA A 28 -11.02 0.66 3.53
N ALA A 29 -9.94 1.22 4.10
CA ALA A 29 -8.77 0.42 4.46
C ALA A 29 -8.03 0.79 5.77
N GLY A 30 -8.75 1.24 6.79
CA GLY A 30 -8.26 1.25 8.18
C GLY A 30 -7.60 2.55 8.63
N ASP A 31 -7.58 2.71 9.96
CA ASP A 31 -7.22 3.95 10.65
C ASP A 31 -5.86 4.52 10.22
N ASN A 32 -5.79 5.86 10.14
CA ASN A 32 -4.59 6.70 10.00
C ASN A 32 -3.96 6.87 8.61
N GLY A 33 -4.72 6.89 7.51
CA GLY A 33 -4.14 7.19 6.19
C GLY A 33 -3.23 6.07 5.67
N SER A 34 -3.59 4.83 6.00
CA SER A 34 -2.88 3.63 5.57
C SER A 34 -3.83 2.68 4.85
N VAL A 35 -3.27 1.79 4.02
CA VAL A 35 -4.00 0.72 3.35
C VAL A 35 -3.28 -0.60 3.54
N VAL A 36 -4.00 -1.67 3.84
CA VAL A 36 -3.44 -3.02 3.85
C VAL A 36 -3.57 -3.63 2.45
N LEU A 37 -2.43 -3.88 1.79
CA LEU A 37 -2.35 -4.51 0.47
C LEU A 37 -1.73 -5.91 0.55
N GLY A 38 -2.10 -6.75 -0.40
CA GLY A 38 -1.43 -8.03 -0.66
C GLY A 38 -1.70 -8.49 -2.09
N SER A 39 -1.11 -9.62 -2.48
CA SER A 39 -1.42 -10.27 -3.75
C SER A 39 -2.53 -11.30 -3.58
N THR A 40 -3.29 -11.61 -4.63
CA THR A 40 -4.23 -12.74 -4.66
C THR A 40 -3.53 -14.10 -4.58
N SER A 41 -2.25 -14.19 -4.93
CA SER A 41 -1.46 -15.44 -4.92
C SER A 41 -0.58 -15.64 -3.69
N ALA A 42 -0.44 -14.64 -2.81
CA ALA A 42 0.44 -14.69 -1.66
C ALA A 42 -0.33 -14.36 -0.38
N GLU A 43 -0.11 -15.12 0.69
CA GLU A 43 -0.85 -14.91 1.95
C GLU A 43 -0.41 -13.63 2.68
N SER A 44 0.87 -13.25 2.56
CA SER A 44 1.46 -12.09 3.23
C SER A 44 0.73 -10.78 2.91
N LEU A 45 0.37 -10.06 3.97
CA LEU A 45 -0.23 -8.73 3.91
C LEU A 45 0.76 -7.71 4.45
N ARG A 46 0.79 -6.52 3.83
CA ARG A 46 1.53 -5.37 4.34
C ARG A 46 0.61 -4.16 4.47
N ARG A 47 0.79 -3.42 5.55
CA ARG A 47 0.19 -2.09 5.72
C ARG A 47 1.13 -1.08 5.06
N TYR A 48 0.60 -0.27 4.17
CA TYR A 48 1.32 0.81 3.49
C TYR A 48 0.76 2.16 3.95
N GLU A 49 1.62 3.15 4.09
CA GLU A 49 1.24 4.50 4.51
C GLU A 49 1.36 5.50 3.35
N CYS A 50 0.36 6.36 3.17
CA CYS A 50 0.48 7.53 2.30
C CYS A 50 1.14 8.69 3.08
N ALA A 51 2.43 8.53 3.39
CA ALA A 51 3.22 9.61 3.98
C ALA A 51 3.33 10.82 3.01
N PRO A 52 3.60 12.05 3.51
CA PRO A 52 3.71 13.24 2.68
C PRO A 52 4.69 13.09 1.50
N GLU A 53 5.80 12.40 1.69
CA GLU A 53 6.80 12.15 0.64
C GLU A 53 6.28 11.21 -0.45
N THR A 54 5.50 10.19 -0.07
CA THR A 54 4.83 9.27 -1.02
C THR A 54 3.86 10.04 -1.91
N GLN A 55 3.14 11.01 -1.34
CA GLN A 55 2.16 11.83 -2.04
C GLN A 55 2.81 12.89 -2.94
N THR A 56 3.85 13.58 -2.44
CA THR A 56 4.50 14.71 -3.13
C THR A 56 5.57 14.27 -4.14
N SER A 57 6.11 13.05 -4.01
CA SER A 57 7.12 12.50 -4.92
C SER A 57 6.89 11.01 -5.23
N PRO A 58 5.79 10.68 -5.92
CA PRO A 58 5.42 9.28 -6.21
C PRO A 58 6.45 8.64 -7.15
N GLY A 59 7.40 7.89 -6.58
CA GLY A 59 8.48 7.22 -7.31
C GLY A 59 9.87 7.37 -6.70
N ALA A 60 10.08 8.32 -5.79
CA ALA A 60 11.36 8.51 -5.11
C ALA A 60 11.76 7.28 -4.27
N GLY A 61 10.77 6.58 -3.70
CA GLY A 61 10.94 5.37 -2.92
C GLY A 61 9.69 4.48 -2.95
N ASN A 62 9.79 3.34 -2.29
CA ASN A 62 8.59 2.56 -1.98
C ASN A 62 7.84 3.27 -0.85
N PRO A 63 6.49 3.25 -0.85
CA PRO A 63 5.74 3.73 0.31
C PRO A 63 6.17 2.96 1.57
N PRO A 64 6.27 3.62 2.74
CA PRO A 64 6.57 2.95 4.00
C PRO A 64 5.61 1.80 4.24
N SER A 65 6.12 0.65 4.68
CA SER A 65 5.27 -0.49 4.98
C SER A 65 5.75 -1.38 6.11
N THR A 66 4.80 -2.04 6.76
CA THR A 66 5.03 -3.04 7.80
C THR A 66 4.23 -4.30 7.49
N GLU A 67 4.78 -5.46 7.83
CA GLU A 67 4.03 -6.73 7.71
C GLU A 67 2.88 -6.74 8.70
N VAL A 68 1.74 -7.24 8.25
CA VAL A 68 0.59 -7.50 9.11
C VAL A 68 0.72 -8.93 9.60
N ASN A 69 1.20 -9.11 10.82
CA ASN A 69 1.17 -10.41 11.49
C ASN A 69 -0.28 -10.71 11.88
N GLY A 70 -0.82 -11.83 11.37
CA GLY A 70 -2.14 -12.31 11.76
C GLY A 70 -2.13 -12.75 13.22
N SER A 71 -3.05 -12.23 14.01
CA SER A 71 -3.37 -12.74 15.35
C SER A 71 -4.17 -14.04 15.27
#